data_AF-A0A382LA92-F1
#
_entry.id   AF-A0A382LA92-F1
#
_cell.length_a   1.000
_cell.length_b   1.000
_cell.length_c   1.000
_cell.angle_alpha   90.00
_cell.angle_beta   90.00
_cell.angle_gamma   90.00
#
_symmetry.space_group_name_H-M   'P 1'
#
loop_
_entity.id
_entity.type
_entity.pdbx_description
1 polymer ?
#
loop_
_entity_poly.entity_id
_entity_poly.type
_entity_poly.pdbx_seq_one_letter_code
_entity_poly.pdbx_strand_id
1 'polypeptide(L)'
;MAAKIVRSLTRLSVVAALMFFATSFVQTDLPGMGTVRALAQTTGDVPGNWSGNISDTQFWRAIRKGVTGSVSIPDKKAGQLVQSDGDELRAFRQGPMSQFGGWLLIGSLIVLGLFYVGRGRIQVKAGLSGRTIERFNAFERFVHWLTASSFIILALTGLNMLYGKYVLPSIIGKSAFASLTMFGKFAHDWIAWAFILGIILMFFSWVRHNIPNMADVRWLLAGGGMFSEGVHPPAKRFNAGQKIIFWLVIVGGASLSGSGLALLFPFEIEMFAGTFKVMNQLGTNLPTELSP
;
A
#
# COMPACT_ATOMS: atom_id res chain seq x y z
N MET A 1 4.76 -44.56 -5.19
CA MET A 1 3.81 -44.34 -4.07
C MET A 1 4.36 -43.38 -3.01
N ALA A 2 5.58 -43.61 -2.51
CA ALA A 2 6.24 -42.75 -1.50
C ALA A 2 6.31 -41.25 -1.87
N ALA A 3 6.67 -40.89 -3.11
CA ALA A 3 6.76 -39.49 -3.52
C ALA A 3 5.41 -38.73 -3.53
N LYS A 4 4.28 -39.43 -3.74
CA LYS A 4 2.94 -38.83 -3.62
C LYS A 4 2.55 -38.62 -2.16
N ILE A 5 2.91 -39.57 -1.29
CA ILE A 5 2.66 -39.50 0.16
C ILE A 5 3.50 -38.39 0.79
N VAL A 6 4.79 -38.27 0.45
CA VAL A 6 5.66 -37.19 0.94
C VAL A 6 5.17 -35.81 0.48
N ARG A 7 4.70 -35.68 -0.77
CA ARG A 7 4.08 -34.44 -1.27
C ARG A 7 2.75 -34.12 -0.59
N SER A 8 1.96 -35.13 -0.26
CA SER A 8 0.71 -34.99 0.49
C SER A 8 0.98 -34.51 1.93
N LEU A 9 1.97 -35.11 2.60
CA LEU A 9 2.35 -34.76 3.96
C LEU A 9 2.94 -33.35 4.03
N THR A 10 3.83 -32.96 3.10
CA THR A 10 4.35 -31.59 3.05
C THR A 10 3.26 -30.54 2.78
N ARG A 11 2.26 -30.85 1.94
CA ARG A 11 1.09 -29.98 1.73
C ARG A 11 0.25 -29.84 3.00
N LEU A 12 0.03 -30.94 3.73
CA LEU A 12 -0.69 -30.93 5.00
C LEU A 12 0.06 -30.12 6.07
N SER A 13 1.38 -30.27 6.15
CA SER A 13 2.23 -29.53 7.09
C SER A 13 2.24 -28.03 6.82
N VAL A 14 2.26 -27.61 5.55
CA VAL A 14 2.20 -26.18 5.19
C VAL A 14 0.81 -25.60 5.46
N VAL A 15 -0.27 -26.34 5.19
CA VAL A 15 -1.64 -25.91 5.54
C VAL A 15 -1.81 -25.82 7.05
N ALA A 16 -1.31 -26.79 7.80
CA ALA A 16 -1.33 -26.77 9.26
C ALA A 16 -0.49 -25.60 9.81
N ALA A 17 0.68 -25.31 9.25
CA ALA A 17 1.50 -24.16 9.64
C ALA A 17 0.83 -22.81 9.31
N LEU A 18 0.19 -22.68 8.15
CA LEU A 18 -0.55 -21.47 7.77
C LEU A 18 -1.81 -21.27 8.62
N MET A 19 -2.52 -22.35 8.95
CA MET A 19 -3.69 -22.34 9.84
C MET A 19 -3.27 -22.05 11.30
N PHE A 20 -2.15 -22.60 11.75
CA PHE A 20 -1.58 -22.33 13.07
C PHE A 20 -1.08 -20.89 13.18
N PHE A 21 -0.46 -20.35 12.13
CA PHE A 21 -0.07 -18.93 12.09
C PHE A 21 -1.30 -18.01 12.06
N ALA A 22 -2.33 -18.34 11.28
CA ALA A 22 -3.59 -17.58 11.25
C ALA A 22 -4.30 -17.58 12.61
N THR A 23 -4.31 -18.71 13.33
CA THR A 23 -4.96 -18.83 14.64
C THR A 23 -4.13 -18.23 15.78
N SER A 24 -2.80 -18.33 15.73
CA SER A 24 -1.90 -17.72 16.73
C SER A 24 -1.93 -16.19 16.69
N PHE A 25 -2.25 -15.59 15.53
CA PHE A 25 -2.42 -14.14 15.39
C PHE A 25 -3.85 -13.65 15.73
N VAL A 26 -4.85 -14.54 15.71
CA VAL A 26 -6.21 -14.21 16.19
C VAL A 26 -6.28 -14.19 17.72
N GLN A 27 -5.33 -14.84 18.40
CA GLN A 27 -5.30 -15.01 19.85
C GLN A 27 -4.50 -13.94 20.60
N THR A 28 -3.90 -12.97 19.90
CA THR A 28 -3.54 -11.71 20.55
C THR A 28 -4.85 -10.94 20.76
N ASP A 29 -5.35 -10.92 22.00
CA ASP A 29 -6.47 -10.10 22.45
C ASP A 29 -6.55 -8.83 21.61
N LEU A 30 -7.54 -8.74 20.71
CA LEU A 30 -7.81 -7.54 19.93
C LEU A 30 -8.11 -6.44 20.96
N PRO A 31 -7.17 -5.52 21.27
CA PRO A 31 -7.41 -4.51 22.27
C PRO A 31 -8.33 -3.50 21.59
N GLY A 32 -9.62 -3.63 21.85
CA GLY A 32 -10.64 -2.65 21.53
C GLY A 32 -10.76 -2.28 20.06
N MET A 33 -11.80 -2.80 19.42
CA MET A 33 -12.53 -2.08 18.38
C MET A 33 -13.28 -0.85 18.96
N GLY A 34 -12.75 -0.26 20.03
CA GLY A 34 -13.11 1.05 20.51
C GLY A 34 -12.11 2.01 19.89
N THR A 35 -12.61 2.99 19.14
CA THR A 35 -11.88 4.23 18.95
C THR A 35 -11.50 4.72 20.35
N VAL A 36 -10.27 4.46 20.78
CA VAL A 36 -9.69 5.17 21.91
C VAL A 36 -9.56 6.60 21.40
N ARG A 37 -10.64 7.36 21.53
CA ARG A 37 -10.58 8.81 21.53
C ARG A 37 -9.45 9.11 22.51
N ALA A 38 -8.41 9.79 22.04
CA ALA A 38 -7.41 10.33 22.93
C ALA A 38 -8.18 11.11 24.00
N LEU A 39 -8.30 10.54 25.20
CA LEU A 39 -8.88 11.25 26.32
C LEU A 39 -7.88 12.38 26.56
N ALA A 40 -8.28 13.59 26.21
CA ALA A 40 -7.54 14.77 26.59
C ALA A 40 -7.28 14.66 28.10
N GLN A 41 -6.03 14.77 28.51
CA GLN A 41 -5.65 14.78 29.93
C GLN A 41 -6.51 15.82 30.65
N THR A 42 -7.51 15.37 31.41
CA THR A 42 -8.52 16.23 32.02
C THR A 42 -8.06 16.82 33.34
N THR A 43 -7.05 16.24 33.97
CA THR A 43 -6.71 16.54 35.36
C THR A 43 -5.47 17.39 35.57
N GLY A 44 -4.64 17.68 34.57
CA GLY A 44 -3.63 18.74 34.65
C GLY A 44 -2.64 18.73 35.84
N ASP A 45 -2.59 17.66 36.64
CA ASP A 45 -1.83 17.67 37.89
C ASP A 45 -0.35 17.41 37.62
N VAL A 46 0.46 18.46 37.77
CA VAL A 46 1.92 18.41 37.73
C VAL A 46 2.43 18.12 39.15
N PRO A 47 3.25 17.08 39.38
CA PRO A 47 3.81 16.80 40.70
C PRO A 47 4.67 17.97 41.20
N GLY A 48 4.35 18.52 42.38
CA GLY A 48 5.20 19.50 43.06
C GLY A 48 4.52 20.73 43.65
N ASN A 49 3.18 20.87 43.65
CA ASN A 49 2.47 22.03 44.21
C ASN A 49 2.95 23.41 43.69
N TRP A 50 3.65 23.44 42.55
CA TRP A 50 3.92 24.67 41.83
C TRP A 50 2.66 25.03 41.07
N SER A 51 1.83 25.91 41.65
CA SER A 51 0.75 26.56 40.92
C SER A 51 1.39 27.49 39.88
N GLY A 52 1.79 26.93 38.74
CA GLY A 52 2.00 27.72 37.54
C GLY A 52 0.72 28.50 37.30
N ASN A 53 0.83 29.81 37.09
CA ASN A 53 -0.29 30.69 36.78
C ASN A 53 -1.29 29.98 35.86
N ILE A 54 -2.52 29.83 36.35
CA ILE A 54 -3.75 29.42 35.67
C ILE A 54 -3.47 28.92 34.25
N SER A 55 -3.35 27.61 34.06
CA SER A 55 -3.39 27.04 32.71
C SER A 55 -4.71 27.46 32.07
N ASP A 56 -4.65 28.41 31.14
CA ASP A 56 -5.84 28.89 30.43
C ASP A 56 -6.30 27.77 29.49
N THR A 57 -7.16 26.91 30.02
CA THR A 57 -7.73 25.78 29.27
C THR A 57 -8.52 26.26 28.05
N GLN A 58 -9.06 27.47 28.05
CA GLN A 58 -9.77 28.02 26.89
C GLN A 58 -8.76 28.45 25.82
N PHE A 59 -7.67 29.11 26.20
CA PHE A 59 -6.56 29.45 25.30
C PHE A 59 -5.97 28.21 24.62
N TRP A 60 -5.63 27.17 25.38
CA TRP A 60 -5.08 25.94 24.81
C TRP A 60 -6.08 25.15 23.95
N ARG A 61 -7.38 25.18 24.30
CA ARG A 61 -8.43 24.61 23.45
C ARG A 61 -8.56 25.40 22.14
N ALA A 62 -8.47 26.73 22.18
CA ALA A 62 -8.52 27.58 21.00
C ALA A 62 -7.33 27.30 20.07
N ILE A 63 -6.11 27.20 20.62
CA ILE A 63 -4.92 26.81 19.87
C ILE A 63 -5.10 25.42 19.23
N ARG A 64 -5.57 24.42 19.98
CA ARG A 64 -5.83 23.07 19.43
C ARG A 64 -6.92 23.08 18.35
N LYS A 65 -7.89 23.98 18.43
CA LYS A 65 -8.92 24.15 17.38
C LYS A 65 -8.40 24.89 16.13
N GLY A 66 -7.09 25.17 16.06
CA GLY A 66 -6.46 25.74 14.88
C GLY A 66 -6.48 27.26 14.82
N VAL A 67 -6.64 27.96 15.96
CA VAL A 67 -6.49 29.43 15.99
C VAL A 67 -5.08 29.81 15.55
N THR A 68 -5.01 30.62 14.49
CA THR A 68 -3.76 31.14 13.92
C THR A 68 -3.41 32.48 14.57
N GLY A 69 -2.19 32.59 15.09
CA GLY A 69 -1.62 33.85 15.56
C GLY A 69 -1.08 34.71 14.42
N SER A 70 -0.61 35.91 14.76
CA SER A 70 0.11 36.77 13.82
C SER A 70 1.61 36.47 13.84
N VAL A 71 2.23 36.43 12.66
CA VAL A 71 3.68 36.31 12.50
C VAL A 71 4.19 37.41 11.58
N SER A 72 5.36 37.97 11.90
CA SER A 72 6.00 39.02 11.11
C SER A 72 6.75 38.48 9.89
N ILE A 73 7.10 37.19 9.89
CA ILE A 73 7.79 36.54 8.77
C ILE A 73 6.87 36.34 7.55
N PRO A 74 7.43 36.14 6.34
CA PRO A 74 6.64 35.86 5.13
C PRO A 74 5.79 34.59 5.24
N ASP A 75 6.29 33.55 5.91
CA ASP A 75 5.56 32.31 6.12
C ASP A 75 4.48 32.50 7.19
N LYS A 76 3.24 32.75 6.75
CA LYS A 76 2.09 32.91 7.64
C LYS A 76 1.62 31.61 8.27
N LYS A 77 2.02 30.44 7.75
CA LYS A 77 1.66 29.13 8.32
C LYS A 77 2.29 28.91 9.69
N ALA A 78 3.45 29.54 9.94
CA ALA A 78 4.10 29.57 11.25
C ALA A 78 3.25 30.24 12.37
N GLY A 79 2.15 30.92 12.01
CA GLY A 79 1.18 31.42 12.99
C GLY A 79 0.32 30.34 13.63
N GLN A 80 0.25 29.13 13.06
CA GLN A 80 -0.47 28.00 13.64
C GLN A 80 0.46 27.20 14.56
N LEU A 81 0.17 27.22 15.87
CA LEU A 81 1.01 26.54 16.87
C LEU A 81 0.75 25.02 16.95
N VAL A 82 -0.47 24.58 16.65
CA VAL A 82 -0.86 23.15 16.71
C VAL A 82 -1.65 22.79 15.45
N GLN A 83 -1.13 21.85 14.68
CA GLN A 83 -1.80 21.29 13.50
C GLN A 83 -2.56 20.01 13.88
N SER A 84 -3.82 20.18 14.29
CA SER A 84 -4.66 19.05 14.73
C SER A 84 -4.94 18.04 13.60
N ASP A 85 -5.10 18.51 12.37
CA ASP A 85 -5.33 17.64 11.20
C ASP A 85 -4.17 16.66 10.96
N GLY A 86 -2.94 17.13 11.19
CA GLY A 86 -1.73 16.29 11.11
C GLY A 86 -1.71 15.21 12.20
N ASP A 87 -2.22 15.50 13.39
CA ASP A 87 -2.35 14.53 14.47
C ASP A 87 -3.43 13.49 14.19
N GLU A 88 -4.57 13.90 13.62
CA GLU A 88 -5.61 13.00 13.17
C GLU A 88 -5.11 12.05 12.07
N LEU A 89 -4.41 12.59 11.06
CA LEU A 89 -3.80 11.78 10.01
C LEU A 89 -2.76 10.81 10.59
N ARG A 90 -1.94 11.26 11.54
CA ARG A 90 -0.98 10.40 12.25
C ARG A 90 -1.70 9.28 13.00
N ALA A 91 -2.77 9.59 13.74
CA ALA A 91 -3.55 8.61 14.48
C ALA A 91 -4.22 7.60 13.55
N PHE A 92 -4.81 8.05 12.44
CA PHE A 92 -5.37 7.20 11.39
C PHE A 92 -4.31 6.27 10.77
N ARG A 93 -3.15 6.82 10.40
CA ARG A 93 -2.05 6.07 9.78
C ARG A 93 -1.47 5.03 10.74
N GLN A 94 -1.31 5.37 12.01
CA GLN A 94 -0.70 4.49 13.01
C GLN A 94 -1.68 3.45 13.58
N GLY A 95 -2.98 3.74 13.57
CA GLY A 95 -4.02 2.82 14.03
C GLY A 95 -4.71 2.13 12.84
N PRO A 96 -5.92 2.55 12.45
CA PRO A 96 -6.77 1.83 11.49
C PRO A 96 -6.08 1.42 10.19
N MET A 97 -5.35 2.34 9.54
CA MET A 97 -4.72 2.07 8.25
C MET A 97 -3.62 1.02 8.35
N SER A 98 -2.74 1.13 9.35
CA SER A 98 -1.64 0.18 9.57
C SER A 98 -2.18 -1.20 9.98
N GLN A 99 -3.21 -1.25 10.82
CA GLN A 99 -3.83 -2.52 11.20
C GLN A 99 -4.50 -3.22 10.02
N PHE A 100 -5.37 -2.53 9.28
CA PHE A 100 -6.04 -3.10 8.11
C PHE A 100 -5.04 -3.50 7.03
N GLY A 101 -4.04 -2.65 6.75
CA GLY A 101 -2.99 -2.94 5.79
C GLY A 101 -2.15 -4.17 6.17
N GLY A 102 -1.80 -4.32 7.45
CA GLY A 102 -1.07 -5.49 7.95
C GLY A 102 -1.87 -6.78 7.77
N TRP A 103 -3.15 -6.79 8.16
CA TRP A 103 -4.02 -7.95 7.97
C TRP A 103 -4.23 -8.29 6.50
N LEU A 104 -4.40 -7.28 5.64
CA LEU A 104 -4.56 -7.48 4.20
C LEU A 104 -3.30 -8.12 3.59
N LEU A 105 -2.11 -7.66 3.97
CA LEU A 105 -0.84 -8.23 3.50
C LEU A 105 -0.68 -9.69 3.93
N ILE A 106 -0.84 -9.98 5.22
CA ILE A 106 -0.71 -11.34 5.76
C ILE A 106 -1.78 -12.25 5.15
N GLY A 107 -3.03 -11.80 5.12
CA GLY A 107 -4.14 -12.53 4.51
C GLY A 107 -3.89 -12.84 3.03
N SER A 108 -3.34 -11.91 2.27
CA SER A 108 -2.99 -12.13 0.86
C SER A 108 -1.92 -13.22 0.71
N LEU A 109 -0.87 -13.20 1.53
CA LEU A 109 0.16 -14.24 1.53
C LEU A 109 -0.41 -15.61 1.90
N ILE A 110 -1.31 -15.67 2.89
CA ILE A 110 -1.99 -16.91 3.30
C ILE A 110 -2.85 -17.44 2.14
N VAL A 111 -3.68 -16.60 1.52
CA VAL A 111 -4.54 -17.00 0.40
C VAL A 111 -3.70 -17.54 -0.77
N LEU A 112 -2.62 -16.84 -1.13
CA LEU A 112 -1.70 -17.29 -2.18
C LEU A 112 -1.00 -18.61 -1.82
N GLY A 113 -0.59 -18.75 -0.56
CA GLY A 113 0.03 -19.97 -0.03
C GLY A 113 -0.91 -21.17 -0.05
N LEU A 114 -2.14 -21.01 0.45
CA LEU A 114 -3.18 -22.04 0.44
C LEU A 114 -3.55 -22.43 -1.00
N PHE A 115 -3.71 -21.44 -1.89
CA PHE A 115 -3.95 -21.70 -3.31
C PHE A 115 -2.81 -22.49 -3.94
N TYR A 116 -1.56 -22.11 -3.71
CA TYR A 116 -0.39 -22.82 -4.23
C TYR A 116 -0.31 -24.26 -3.71
N VAL A 117 -0.59 -24.48 -2.43
CA VAL A 117 -0.57 -25.82 -1.82
C VAL A 117 -1.70 -26.70 -2.34
N GLY A 118 -2.93 -26.16 -2.41
CA GLY A 118 -4.10 -26.87 -2.92
C GLY A 118 -3.96 -27.22 -4.39
N ARG A 119 -3.56 -26.26 -5.23
CA ARG A 119 -3.52 -26.44 -6.69
C ARG A 119 -2.23 -27.05 -7.21
N GLY A 120 -1.10 -26.71 -6.60
CA GLY A 120 0.24 -27.05 -7.08
C GLY A 120 0.67 -26.28 -8.35
N ARG A 121 1.82 -26.66 -8.90
CA ARG A 121 2.36 -26.07 -10.14
C ARG A 121 1.62 -26.58 -11.37
N ILE A 122 1.23 -25.68 -12.27
CA ILE A 122 0.68 -26.03 -13.59
C ILE A 122 1.85 -26.43 -14.50
N GLN A 123 1.92 -27.72 -14.85
CA GLN A 123 2.97 -28.25 -15.73
C GLN A 123 2.46 -28.40 -17.17
N VAL A 124 3.39 -28.27 -18.12
CA VAL A 124 3.12 -28.57 -19.53
C VAL A 124 3.10 -30.09 -19.70
N LYS A 125 1.91 -30.68 -19.90
CA LYS A 125 1.74 -32.15 -19.94
C LYS A 125 2.59 -32.84 -21.01
N ALA A 126 2.75 -32.22 -22.17
CA ALA A 126 3.48 -32.76 -23.31
C ALA A 126 4.99 -32.44 -23.31
N GLY A 127 5.50 -31.74 -22.28
CA GLY A 127 6.87 -31.25 -22.27
C GLY A 127 7.07 -29.97 -23.10
N LEU A 128 8.28 -29.40 -23.01
CA LEU A 128 8.65 -28.20 -23.76
C LEU A 128 9.05 -28.57 -25.20
N SER A 129 8.66 -27.76 -26.18
CA SER A 129 8.88 -28.01 -27.61
C SER A 129 10.33 -27.84 -28.09
N GLY A 130 11.25 -27.36 -27.24
CA GLY A 130 12.66 -27.09 -27.57
C GLY A 130 12.89 -25.89 -28.50
N ARG A 131 11.83 -25.26 -29.01
CA ARG A 131 11.88 -24.07 -29.87
C ARG A 131 11.34 -22.86 -29.12
N THR A 132 12.09 -21.76 -29.16
CA THR A 132 11.68 -20.48 -28.55
C THR A 132 11.25 -19.49 -29.61
N ILE A 133 10.27 -18.65 -29.27
CA ILE A 133 9.88 -17.48 -30.05
C ILE A 133 10.06 -16.23 -29.20
N GLU A 134 10.33 -15.09 -29.83
CA GLU A 134 10.39 -13.82 -29.13
C GLU A 134 8.98 -13.41 -28.68
N ARG A 135 8.73 -13.49 -27.37
CA ARG A 135 7.47 -13.03 -26.77
C ARG A 135 7.49 -11.56 -26.36
N PHE A 136 8.65 -11.12 -25.88
CA PHE A 136 8.91 -9.77 -25.39
C PHE A 136 10.27 -9.30 -25.87
N ASN A 137 10.29 -8.12 -26.49
CA ASN A 137 11.52 -7.53 -27.02
C ASN A 137 12.39 -6.89 -25.93
N ALA A 138 13.58 -6.43 -26.30
CA ALA A 138 14.53 -5.86 -25.35
C ALA A 138 13.98 -4.63 -24.61
N PHE A 139 13.24 -3.76 -25.30
CA PHE A 139 12.62 -2.58 -24.70
C PHE A 139 11.53 -2.95 -23.70
N GLU A 140 10.65 -3.90 -24.05
CA GLU A 140 9.60 -4.41 -23.15
C GLU A 140 10.21 -5.02 -21.87
N ARG A 141 11.33 -5.75 -22.00
CA ARG A 141 12.07 -6.29 -20.85
C ARG A 141 12.71 -5.18 -20.00
N PHE A 142 13.26 -4.15 -20.63
CA PHE A 142 13.81 -2.99 -19.91
C PHE A 142 12.72 -2.28 -19.10
N VAL A 143 11.57 -1.98 -19.71
CA VAL A 143 10.43 -1.34 -19.03
C VAL A 143 9.95 -2.18 -17.84
N HIS A 144 9.89 -3.51 -18.01
CA HIS A 144 9.57 -4.43 -16.92
C HIS A 144 10.57 -4.31 -15.76
N TRP A 145 11.87 -4.40 -16.02
CA TRP A 145 12.90 -4.36 -14.99
C TRP A 145 13.05 -2.99 -14.33
N LEU A 146 12.88 -1.89 -15.08
CA LEU A 146 12.81 -0.55 -14.52
C LEU A 146 11.69 -0.45 -13.48
N THR A 147 10.49 -0.92 -13.84
CA THR A 147 9.31 -0.84 -12.97
C THR A 147 9.39 -1.83 -11.81
N ALA A 148 9.81 -3.07 -12.04
CA ALA A 148 9.87 -4.11 -11.02
C ALA A 148 10.93 -3.80 -9.95
N SER A 149 12.14 -3.41 -10.36
CA SER A 149 13.22 -3.11 -9.41
C SER A 149 12.91 -1.86 -8.59
N SER A 150 12.38 -0.80 -9.22
CA SER A 150 11.96 0.40 -8.49
C SER A 150 10.82 0.08 -7.52
N PHE A 151 9.80 -0.68 -7.95
CA PHE A 151 8.72 -1.12 -7.08
C PHE A 151 9.21 -1.90 -5.85
N ILE A 152 10.14 -2.84 -6.02
CA ILE A 152 10.67 -3.62 -4.89
C ILE A 152 11.33 -2.70 -3.87
N ILE A 153 12.15 -1.75 -4.31
CA ILE A 153 12.83 -0.81 -3.40
C ILE A 153 11.79 0.08 -2.70
N LEU A 154 10.82 0.62 -3.43
CA LEU A 154 9.72 1.43 -2.88
C LEU A 154 8.88 0.66 -1.87
N ALA A 155 8.53 -0.59 -2.18
CA ALA A 155 7.75 -1.45 -1.31
C ALA A 155 8.49 -1.74 0.00
N LEU A 156 9.78 -2.11 -0.08
CA LEU A 156 10.59 -2.41 1.11
C LEU A 156 10.81 -1.17 1.98
N THR A 157 11.13 -0.03 1.37
CA THR A 157 11.33 1.23 2.10
C THR A 157 10.01 1.75 2.70
N GLY A 158 8.89 1.64 1.98
CA GLY A 158 7.56 1.96 2.49
C GLY A 158 7.13 1.07 3.66
N LEU A 159 7.34 -0.24 3.55
CA LEU A 159 7.10 -1.19 4.65
C LEU A 159 7.98 -0.87 5.87
N ASN A 160 9.25 -0.51 5.67
CA ASN A 160 10.13 -0.09 6.75
C ASN A 160 9.63 1.19 7.45
N MET A 161 9.24 2.21 6.69
CA MET A 161 8.73 3.47 7.26
C MET A 161 7.42 3.28 8.04
N LEU A 162 6.53 2.40 7.56
CA LEU A 162 5.22 2.19 8.18
C LEU A 162 5.27 1.20 9.36
N TYR A 163 5.92 0.06 9.17
CA TYR A 163 5.90 -1.06 10.13
C TYR A 163 7.24 -1.31 10.82
N GLY A 164 8.36 -0.86 10.25
CA GLY A 164 9.70 -1.16 10.75
C GLY A 164 9.90 -0.76 12.21
N LYS A 165 9.30 0.35 12.65
CA LYS A 165 9.38 0.85 14.04
C LYS A 165 8.86 -0.15 15.10
N TYR A 166 7.99 -1.08 14.73
CA TYR A 166 7.41 -2.06 15.67
C TYR A 166 8.30 -3.29 15.86
N VAL A 167 9.21 -3.57 14.93
CA VAL A 167 9.95 -4.85 14.87
C VAL A 167 11.45 -4.64 14.79
N LEU A 168 11.93 -3.71 13.96
CA LEU A 168 13.37 -3.57 13.69
C LEU A 168 14.17 -2.99 14.87
N PRO A 169 13.67 -2.00 15.65
CA PRO A 169 14.45 -1.48 16.78
C PRO A 169 14.84 -2.52 17.83
N SER A 170 14.05 -3.58 18.02
CA SER A 170 14.37 -4.67 18.94
C SER A 170 15.37 -5.68 18.38
N ILE A 171 15.56 -5.72 17.06
CA ILE A 171 16.47 -6.65 16.37
C ILE A 171 17.82 -5.99 16.12
N ILE A 172 17.82 -4.78 15.57
CA ILE A 172 19.05 -4.08 15.12
C ILE A 172 19.42 -2.86 15.97
N GLY A 173 18.59 -2.49 16.95
CA GLY A 173 18.78 -1.31 17.79
C GLY A 173 18.25 -0.02 17.14
N LYS A 174 17.95 0.97 18.00
CA LYS A 174 17.32 2.24 17.59
C LYS A 174 18.18 3.06 16.62
N SER A 175 19.49 3.10 16.85
CA SER A 175 20.42 3.87 16.01
C SER A 175 20.52 3.29 14.59
N ALA A 176 20.72 1.98 14.46
CA ALA A 176 20.76 1.33 13.15
C ALA A 176 19.43 1.45 12.41
N PHE A 177 18.30 1.30 13.11
CA PHE A 177 16.97 1.52 12.53
C PHE A 177 16.78 2.97 12.03
N ALA A 178 17.26 3.96 12.79
CA ALA A 178 17.20 5.36 12.37
C ALA A 178 17.99 5.60 11.08
N SER A 179 19.22 5.08 10.99
CA SER A 179 20.04 5.17 9.78
C SER A 179 19.40 4.44 8.60
N LEU A 180 18.94 3.20 8.79
CA LEU A 180 18.25 2.41 7.76
C LEU A 180 17.02 3.14 7.22
N THR A 181 16.21 3.71 8.12
CA THR A 181 14.99 4.43 7.75
C THR A 181 15.30 5.74 7.04
N MET A 182 16.36 6.44 7.44
CA MET A 182 16.79 7.67 6.78
C MET A 182 17.25 7.39 5.33
N PHE A 183 18.14 6.42 5.12
CA PHE A 183 18.56 6.02 3.77
C PHE A 183 17.40 5.46 2.96
N GLY A 184 16.53 4.68 3.59
CA GLY A 184 15.32 4.16 2.98
C GLY A 184 14.39 5.27 2.49
N LYS A 185 14.21 6.34 3.27
CA LYS A 185 13.42 7.50 2.85
C LYS A 185 14.04 8.17 1.62
N PHE A 186 15.35 8.45 1.63
CA PHE A 186 16.01 9.05 0.46
C PHE A 186 15.87 8.18 -0.79
N ALA A 187 16.08 6.86 -0.65
CA ALA A 187 15.86 5.93 -1.75
C ALA A 187 14.41 5.94 -2.22
N HIS A 188 13.44 6.00 -1.31
CA HIS A 188 12.02 6.03 -1.64
C HIS A 188 11.66 7.27 -2.48
N ASP A 189 12.09 8.45 -2.05
CA ASP A 189 11.76 9.72 -2.70
C ASP A 189 12.39 9.81 -4.10
N TRP A 190 13.64 9.38 -4.27
CA TRP A 190 14.35 9.50 -5.55
C TRP A 190 14.00 8.39 -6.55
N ILE A 191 13.79 7.16 -6.08
CA ILE A 191 13.48 6.02 -6.96
C ILE A 191 12.01 6.05 -7.40
N ALA A 192 11.13 6.77 -6.68
CA ALA A 192 9.75 7.00 -7.09
C ALA A 192 9.66 7.54 -8.53
N TRP A 193 10.55 8.45 -8.93
CA TRP A 193 10.60 8.99 -10.29
C TRP A 193 10.85 7.93 -11.36
N ALA A 194 11.73 6.96 -11.08
CA ALA A 194 11.98 5.83 -11.98
C ALA A 194 10.76 4.91 -12.08
N PHE A 195 10.03 4.69 -10.98
CA PHE A 195 8.78 3.93 -10.97
C PHE A 195 7.68 4.63 -11.77
N ILE A 196 7.49 5.95 -11.59
CA ILE A 196 6.54 6.77 -12.35
C ILE A 196 6.81 6.64 -13.86
N LEU A 197 8.08 6.84 -14.26
CA LEU A 197 8.49 6.67 -15.64
C LEU A 197 8.22 5.24 -16.14
N GLY A 198 8.54 4.24 -15.33
CA GLY A 198 8.26 2.83 -15.62
C GLY A 198 6.79 2.56 -15.90
N ILE A 199 5.87 3.07 -15.07
CA ILE A 199 4.42 2.94 -15.26
C ILE A 199 3.95 3.62 -16.56
N ILE A 200 4.46 4.82 -16.87
CA ILE A 200 4.12 5.54 -18.10
C ILE A 200 4.57 4.72 -19.33
N LEU A 201 5.82 4.28 -19.36
CA LEU A 201 6.36 3.47 -20.45
C LEU A 201 5.61 2.14 -20.59
N MET A 202 5.27 1.52 -19.46
CA MET A 202 4.51 0.26 -19.41
C MET A 202 3.12 0.40 -20.03
N PHE A 203 2.42 1.50 -19.72
CA PHE A 203 1.11 1.80 -20.30
C PHE A 203 1.20 1.88 -21.82
N PHE A 204 2.06 2.74 -22.36
CA PHE A 204 2.17 2.91 -23.82
C PHE A 204 2.67 1.66 -24.54
N SER A 205 3.53 0.87 -23.89
CA SER A 205 4.05 -0.37 -24.47
C SER A 205 2.98 -1.46 -24.60
N TRP A 206 2.06 -1.56 -23.64
CA TRP A 206 1.18 -2.75 -23.53
C TRP A 206 -0.33 -2.47 -23.56
N VAL A 207 -0.79 -1.22 -23.46
CA VAL A 207 -2.23 -0.89 -23.36
C VAL A 207 -3.04 -1.50 -24.50
N ARG A 208 -2.54 -1.41 -25.75
CA ARG A 208 -3.24 -1.93 -26.94
C ARG A 208 -3.59 -3.41 -26.81
N HIS A 209 -2.75 -4.20 -26.15
CA HIS A 209 -2.96 -5.63 -25.98
C HIS A 209 -3.75 -5.99 -24.72
N ASN A 210 -3.96 -5.03 -23.82
CA ASN A 210 -4.60 -5.23 -22.52
C ASN A 210 -6.03 -4.67 -22.44
N ILE A 211 -6.58 -4.20 -23.55
CA ILE A 211 -8.01 -3.84 -23.63
C ILE A 211 -8.86 -5.12 -23.46
N PRO A 212 -9.78 -5.16 -22.47
CA PRO A 212 -10.69 -6.29 -22.27
C PRO A 212 -11.59 -6.52 -23.49
N ASN A 213 -11.86 -7.78 -23.81
CA ASN A 213 -12.74 -8.17 -24.91
C ASN A 213 -13.55 -9.43 -24.55
N MET A 214 -14.45 -9.85 -25.43
CA MET A 214 -15.33 -11.01 -25.17
C MET A 214 -14.59 -12.34 -24.97
N ALA A 215 -13.38 -12.51 -25.51
CA ALA A 215 -12.59 -13.71 -25.22
C ALA A 215 -12.15 -13.74 -23.75
N ASP A 216 -11.89 -12.58 -23.14
CA ASP A 216 -11.53 -12.48 -21.73
C ASP A 216 -12.71 -12.87 -20.82
N VAL A 217 -13.93 -12.49 -21.18
CA VAL A 217 -15.15 -12.91 -20.45
C VAL A 217 -15.29 -14.43 -20.50
N ARG A 218 -15.15 -15.04 -21.68
CA ARG A 218 -15.17 -16.51 -21.82
C ARG A 218 -14.04 -17.19 -21.04
N TRP A 219 -12.86 -16.57 -21.00
CA TRP A 219 -11.73 -17.05 -20.22
C TRP A 219 -12.05 -17.04 -18.72
N LEU A 220 -12.66 -15.96 -18.21
CA LEU A 220 -13.07 -15.83 -16.81
C LEU A 220 -14.17 -16.82 -16.43
N LEU A 221 -15.19 -16.99 -17.29
CA LEU A 221 -16.26 -17.98 -17.09
C LEU A 221 -15.72 -19.41 -17.04
N ALA A 222 -14.66 -19.70 -17.78
CA ALA A 222 -13.96 -20.99 -17.73
C ALA A 222 -12.96 -21.10 -16.57
N GLY A 223 -12.91 -20.13 -15.64
CA GLY A 223 -11.95 -20.08 -14.53
C GLY A 223 -10.50 -20.11 -15.01
N GLY A 224 -10.24 -19.60 -16.21
CA GLY A 224 -8.94 -19.64 -16.87
C GLY A 224 -8.43 -21.03 -17.25
N GLY A 225 -9.29 -22.05 -17.21
CA GLY A 225 -8.88 -23.45 -17.37
C GLY A 225 -8.06 -23.97 -16.18
N MET A 226 -8.04 -23.23 -15.06
CA MET A 226 -7.22 -23.59 -13.90
C MET A 226 -7.79 -24.79 -13.14
N PHE A 227 -9.12 -24.98 -13.17
CA PHE A 227 -9.82 -25.98 -12.36
C PHE A 227 -10.20 -27.26 -13.11
N SER A 228 -10.06 -27.28 -14.44
CA SER A 228 -10.45 -28.42 -15.28
C SER A 228 -9.30 -28.83 -16.20
N GLU A 229 -8.99 -30.12 -16.27
CA GLU A 229 -7.93 -30.62 -17.14
C GLU A 229 -8.33 -30.57 -18.62
N GLY A 230 -7.40 -30.18 -19.50
CA GLY A 230 -7.63 -30.13 -20.96
C GLY A 230 -8.43 -28.92 -21.45
N VAL A 231 -8.91 -28.07 -20.54
CA VAL A 231 -9.60 -26.83 -20.90
C VAL A 231 -8.57 -25.73 -21.13
N HIS A 232 -8.47 -25.27 -22.38
CA HIS A 232 -7.59 -24.17 -22.78
C HIS A 232 -8.43 -23.04 -23.37
N PRO A 233 -8.98 -22.14 -22.53
CA PRO A 233 -9.79 -21.04 -23.03
C PRO A 233 -8.93 -20.15 -23.92
N PRO A 234 -9.52 -19.55 -24.98
CA PRO A 234 -8.76 -18.75 -25.93
C PRO A 234 -8.07 -17.59 -25.21
N ALA A 235 -6.76 -17.52 -25.36
CA ALA A 235 -5.93 -16.43 -24.89
C ALA A 235 -5.10 -15.91 -26.08
N LYS A 236 -5.15 -14.60 -26.33
CA LYS A 236 -4.31 -13.94 -27.33
C LYS A 236 -2.90 -13.74 -26.76
N ARG A 237 -2.27 -12.58 -26.99
CA ARG A 237 -0.97 -12.22 -26.40
C ARG A 237 -0.99 -12.28 -24.85
N PHE A 238 -2.08 -11.80 -24.25
CA PHE A 238 -2.35 -11.80 -22.82
C PHE A 238 -3.74 -12.38 -22.54
N ASN A 239 -3.86 -13.15 -21.45
CA ASN A 239 -5.14 -13.67 -20.95
C ASN A 239 -5.86 -12.66 -20.03
N ALA A 240 -7.11 -12.94 -19.67
CA ALA A 240 -7.91 -12.04 -18.84
C ALA A 240 -7.26 -11.71 -17.49
N GLY A 241 -6.66 -12.71 -16.82
CA GLY A 241 -5.94 -12.50 -15.55
C GLY A 241 -4.76 -11.55 -15.70
N GLN A 242 -3.96 -11.69 -16.75
CA GLN A 242 -2.84 -10.78 -17.05
C GLN A 242 -3.32 -9.35 -17.31
N LYS A 243 -4.46 -9.19 -17.98
CA LYS A 243 -5.06 -7.86 -18.22
C LYS A 243 -5.56 -7.22 -16.94
N ILE A 244 -6.17 -7.99 -16.04
CA ILE A 244 -6.58 -7.51 -14.72
C ILE A 244 -5.36 -7.01 -13.95
N ILE A 245 -4.28 -7.81 -13.90
CA ILE A 245 -3.02 -7.39 -13.24
C ILE A 245 -2.43 -6.15 -13.91
N PHE A 246 -2.44 -6.07 -15.24
CA PHE A 246 -1.99 -4.87 -15.95
C PHE A 246 -2.74 -3.62 -15.47
N TRP A 247 -4.07 -3.65 -15.45
CA TRP A 247 -4.87 -2.50 -15.01
C TRP A 247 -4.69 -2.18 -13.53
N LEU A 248 -4.55 -3.21 -12.67
CA LEU A 248 -4.22 -2.99 -11.25
C LEU A 248 -2.86 -2.30 -11.08
N VAL A 249 -1.85 -2.70 -11.84
CA VAL A 249 -0.52 -2.08 -11.81
C VAL A 249 -0.55 -0.66 -12.37
N ILE A 250 -1.23 -0.42 -13.49
CA ILE A 250 -1.30 0.91 -14.10
C ILE A 250 -2.10 1.88 -13.23
N VAL A 251 -3.33 1.52 -12.83
CA VAL A 251 -4.20 2.39 -12.05
C VAL A 251 -3.69 2.53 -10.62
N GLY A 252 -3.32 1.41 -9.98
CA GLY A 252 -2.75 1.42 -8.64
C GLY A 252 -1.41 2.14 -8.60
N GLY A 253 -0.53 1.90 -9.56
CA GLY A 253 0.74 2.60 -9.71
C GLY A 253 0.59 4.10 -9.92
N ALA A 254 -0.35 4.52 -10.78
CA ALA A 254 -0.67 5.94 -10.97
C ALA A 254 -1.27 6.59 -9.72
N SER A 255 -2.15 5.89 -9.00
CA SER A 255 -2.73 6.38 -7.74
C SER A 255 -1.66 6.53 -6.63
N LEU A 256 -0.78 5.54 -6.48
CA LEU A 256 0.36 5.60 -5.57
C LEU A 256 1.33 6.73 -5.95
N SER A 257 1.56 6.94 -7.25
CA SER A 257 2.41 8.03 -7.74
C SER A 257 1.82 9.40 -7.44
N GLY A 258 0.53 9.60 -7.73
CA GLY A 258 -0.16 10.87 -7.46
C GLY A 258 -0.20 11.20 -5.97
N SER A 259 -0.58 10.23 -5.14
CA SER A 259 -0.57 10.40 -3.69
C SER A 259 0.84 10.59 -3.12
N GLY A 260 1.85 9.89 -3.63
CA GLY A 260 3.24 10.08 -3.23
C GLY A 260 3.79 11.46 -3.60
N LEU A 261 3.48 11.96 -4.80
CA LEU A 261 3.86 13.32 -5.20
C LEU A 261 3.19 14.38 -4.32
N ALA A 262 1.91 14.20 -3.98
CA ALA A 262 1.21 15.09 -3.06
C ALA A 262 1.85 15.10 -1.67
N LEU A 263 2.36 13.95 -1.19
CA LEU A 263 3.10 13.90 0.07
C LEU A 263 4.50 14.53 -0.01
N LEU A 264 5.13 14.53 -1.20
CA LEU A 264 6.45 15.12 -1.42
C LEU A 264 6.37 16.65 -1.58
N PHE A 265 5.28 17.15 -2.16
CA PHE A 265 5.00 18.56 -2.43
C PHE A 265 3.64 18.96 -1.86
N PRO A 266 3.47 18.89 -0.52
CA PRO A 266 2.18 19.10 0.12
C PRO A 266 1.65 20.52 -0.08
N PHE A 267 2.53 21.49 -0.35
CA PHE A 267 2.15 22.89 -0.51
C PHE A 267 1.89 23.32 -1.95
N GLU A 268 2.12 22.41 -2.91
CA GLU A 268 2.03 22.66 -4.33
C GLU A 268 0.98 21.77 -5.02
N ILE A 269 0.66 20.61 -4.43
CA ILE A 269 -0.23 19.61 -5.02
C ILE A 269 -1.46 19.39 -4.13
N GLU A 270 -2.55 20.04 -4.50
CA GLU A 270 -3.87 19.80 -3.91
C GLU A 270 -4.57 18.63 -4.62
N MET A 271 -4.51 17.44 -4.01
CA MET A 271 -5.21 16.26 -4.53
C MET A 271 -6.72 16.52 -4.56
N PHE A 272 -7.35 16.33 -5.73
CA PHE A 272 -8.80 16.44 -5.95
C PHE A 272 -9.43 17.84 -5.97
N ALA A 273 -8.74 18.92 -5.60
CA ALA A 273 -9.31 20.28 -5.63
C ALA A 273 -9.88 20.66 -7.02
N GLY A 274 -9.13 20.36 -8.07
CA GLY A 274 -9.60 20.52 -9.46
C GLY A 274 -10.78 19.61 -9.82
N THR A 275 -10.80 18.36 -9.34
CA THR A 275 -11.91 17.43 -9.56
C THR A 275 -13.19 17.92 -8.88
N PHE A 276 -13.09 18.39 -7.64
CA PHE A 276 -14.20 18.97 -6.89
C PHE A 276 -14.74 20.22 -7.56
N LYS A 277 -13.86 21.06 -8.11
CA LYS A 277 -14.28 22.23 -8.90
C LYS A 277 -15.14 21.83 -10.11
N VAL A 278 -14.77 20.78 -10.84
CA VAL A 278 -15.57 20.26 -11.96
C VAL A 278 -16.87 19.61 -11.47
N MET A 279 -16.82 18.82 -10.41
CA MET A 279 -18.03 18.20 -9.85
C MET A 279 -19.03 19.24 -9.31
N ASN A 280 -18.55 20.37 -8.81
CA ASN A 280 -19.43 21.46 -8.37
C ASN A 280 -20.17 22.09 -9.54
N GLN A 281 -19.60 22.06 -10.76
CA GLN A 281 -20.33 22.45 -11.98
C GLN A 281 -21.49 21.51 -12.31
N LEU A 282 -21.49 20.29 -11.76
CA LEU A 282 -22.55 19.30 -11.87
C LEU A 282 -23.56 19.35 -10.70
N GLY A 283 -23.51 20.39 -9.87
CA GLY A 283 -24.45 20.61 -8.77
C GLY A 283 -24.05 19.97 -7.43
N THR A 284 -22.81 19.53 -7.28
CA THR A 284 -22.27 19.12 -5.97
C THR A 284 -21.74 20.31 -5.18
N ASN A 285 -21.54 20.14 -3.87
CA ASN A 285 -20.99 21.17 -2.97
C ASN A 285 -19.77 20.62 -2.23
N LEU A 286 -18.72 20.30 -2.99
CA LEU A 286 -17.46 19.78 -2.48
C LEU A 286 -16.46 20.92 -2.23
N PRO A 287 -15.64 20.85 -1.16
CA PRO A 287 -14.68 21.90 -0.84
C PRO A 287 -13.59 22.00 -1.90
N THR A 288 -13.44 23.14 -2.56
CA THR A 288 -12.42 23.35 -3.60
C THR A 288 -11.14 23.99 -3.08
N GLU A 289 -11.21 24.63 -1.91
CA GLU A 289 -10.05 25.05 -1.15
C GLU A 289 -9.70 23.92 -0.19
N LEU A 290 -8.94 22.96 -0.68
CA LEU A 290 -8.37 21.93 0.17
C LEU A 290 -7.12 22.53 0.79
N SER A 291 -6.98 22.42 2.11
CA SER A 291 -5.72 22.82 2.74
C SER A 291 -4.59 22.03 2.07
N PRO A 292 -3.51 22.67 1.61
CA PRO A 292 -2.28 21.94 1.36
C PRO A 292 -1.77 21.27 2.66
#